data_AF-A0A2G6L1D4-F1
#
_entry.id   AF-A0A2G6L1D4-F1
#
_cell.length_a   1.000
_cell.length_b   1.000
_cell.length_c   1.000
_cell.angle_alpha   90.00
_cell.angle_beta   90.00
_cell.angle_gamma   90.00
#
_symmetry.space_group_name_H-M   'P 1'
#
loop_
_entity.id
_entity.type
_entity.pdbx_description
1 polymer ?
#
loop_
_entity_poly.entity_id
_entity_poly.type
_entity_poly.pdbx_seq_one_letter_code
_entity_poly.pdbx_strand_id
1 'polypeptide(L)'
;MKKVAGFSLLSVAVLTWVIAASLPFLGLNMTEMAVGTTAIVIVGEAAFWLSVYFLGAQYWNNIKAFFTRPFRRALKPEMDCTTEA
;
A
#
# COMPACT_ATOMS: atom_id res chain seq x y z
N MET A 1 -15.29 -7.66 11.68
CA MET A 1 -15.20 -6.24 12.07
C MET A 1 -13.77 -5.70 12.15
N LYS A 2 -12.84 -6.31 12.92
CA LYS A 2 -11.43 -5.84 13.05
C LYS A 2 -10.66 -5.65 11.73
N LYS A 3 -10.91 -6.48 10.72
CA LYS A 3 -10.23 -6.44 9.40
C LYS A 3 -10.56 -5.20 8.56
N VAL A 4 -11.76 -4.63 8.73
CA VAL A 4 -12.19 -3.43 7.97
C VAL A 4 -11.52 -2.19 8.55
N ALA A 5 -11.38 -2.11 9.88
CA ALA A 5 -10.75 -0.99 10.57
C ALA A 5 -9.28 -0.78 10.14
N GLY A 6 -8.53 -1.88 10.01
CA GLY A 6 -7.15 -1.82 9.53
C GLY A 6 -7.04 -1.52 8.02
N PHE A 7 -8.02 -1.94 7.21
CA PHE A 7 -8.07 -1.58 5.79
C PHE A 7 -8.35 -0.09 5.60
N SER A 8 -9.29 0.47 6.36
CA SER A 8 -9.57 1.91 6.34
C SER A 8 -8.36 2.74 6.77
N LEU A 9 -7.63 2.31 7.79
CA LEU A 9 -6.39 2.98 8.24
C LEU A 9 -5.29 2.94 7.17
N LEU A 10 -5.13 1.80 6.48
CA LEU A 10 -4.15 1.67 5.41
C LEU A 10 -4.53 2.50 4.17
N SER A 11 -5.81 2.52 3.79
CA SER A 11 -6.29 3.39 2.70
C SER A 11 -6.11 4.88 3.02
N VAL A 12 -6.32 5.28 4.29
CA VAL A 12 -6.06 6.66 4.73
C VAL A 12 -4.57 6.98 4.67
N ALA A 13 -3.68 6.06 5.07
CA ALA A 13 -2.23 6.28 4.96
C ALA A 13 -1.76 6.48 3.50
N VAL A 14 -2.32 5.69 2.56
CA VAL A 14 -2.04 5.85 1.13
C VAL A 14 -2.58 7.19 0.61
N LEU A 15 -3.77 7.60 1.04
CA LEU A 15 -4.32 8.92 0.70
C LEU A 15 -3.43 10.06 1.21
N THR A 16 -2.90 9.95 2.43
CA THR A 16 -1.95 10.92 3.01
C THR A 16 -0.69 11.05 2.15
N TRP A 17 -0.20 9.94 1.59
CA TRP A 17 0.92 9.94 0.65
C TRP A 17 0.59 10.61 -0.69
N VAL A 18 -0.61 10.39 -1.23
CA VAL A 18 -1.08 11.08 -2.45
C VAL A 18 -1.18 12.58 -2.21
N ILE A 19 -1.67 12.99 -1.03
CA ILE A 19 -1.76 14.40 -0.63
C ILE A 19 -0.36 15.01 -0.51
N ALA A 20 0.59 14.32 0.13
CA ALA A 20 1.98 14.77 0.22
C ALA A 20 2.64 14.92 -1.17
N ALA A 21 2.39 13.99 -2.09
CA ALA A 21 2.89 14.06 -3.46
C ALA A 21 2.21 15.18 -4.28
N SER A 22 0.99 15.56 -3.93
CA SER A 22 0.26 16.67 -4.56
C SER A 22 0.63 18.05 -3.99
N LEU A 23 1.27 18.10 -2.81
CA LEU A 23 1.71 19.33 -2.14
C LEU A 23 2.57 20.27 -3.02
N PRO A 24 3.57 19.80 -3.80
CA PRO A 24 4.36 20.66 -4.69
C PRO A 24 3.54 21.36 -5.79
N PHE A 25 2.31 20.93 -6.06
CA PHE A 25 1.44 21.52 -7.07
C PHE A 25 0.57 22.67 -6.54
N LEU A 26 0.56 22.92 -5.22
CA LEU A 26 -0.25 23.99 -4.60
C LEU A 26 0.39 25.39 -4.67
N GLY A 27 1.61 25.53 -5.22
CA GLY A 27 2.25 26.85 -5.40
C GLY A 27 2.62 27.56 -4.09
N LEU A 28 2.82 26.80 -3.00
CA LEU A 28 3.20 27.33 -1.68
C LEU A 28 4.68 27.73 -1.63
N ASN A 29 5.05 28.53 -0.63
CA ASN A 29 6.42 28.97 -0.42
C ASN A 29 7.34 27.77 -0.04
N MET A 30 8.61 27.79 -0.46
CA MET A 30 9.52 26.62 -0.35
C MET A 30 9.65 26.10 1.09
N THR A 31 9.69 27.01 2.06
CA THR A 31 9.80 26.66 3.49
C THR A 31 8.54 25.97 4.01
N GLU A 32 7.37 26.48 3.66
CA GLU A 32 6.07 25.93 4.05
C GLU A 32 5.87 24.54 3.44
N MET A 33 6.30 24.34 2.19
CA MET A 33 6.22 23.04 1.50
C MET A 33 7.11 21.98 2.13
N ALA A 34 8.35 22.33 2.51
CA ALA A 34 9.27 21.41 3.12
C ALA A 34 8.78 20.96 4.50
N VAL A 35 8.31 21.90 5.32
CA VAL A 35 7.77 21.61 6.66
C VAL A 35 6.47 20.82 6.55
N GLY A 36 5.55 21.21 5.66
CA GLY A 36 4.29 20.52 5.44
C GLY A 36 4.50 19.08 4.96
N THR A 37 5.36 18.88 3.95
CA THR A 37 5.67 17.55 3.42
C THR A 37 6.29 16.65 4.48
N THR A 38 7.30 17.14 5.21
CA THR A 38 7.98 16.32 6.23
C THR A 38 7.04 15.93 7.37
N ALA A 39 6.20 16.86 7.84
CA ALA A 39 5.19 16.57 8.85
C ALA A 39 4.17 15.52 8.37
N ILE A 40 3.63 15.69 7.15
CA ILE A 40 2.66 14.76 6.55
C ILE A 40 3.28 13.37 6.37
N VAL A 41 4.53 13.29 5.91
CA VAL A 41 5.23 12.02 5.69
C VAL A 41 5.48 11.29 7.02
N ILE A 42 5.95 11.99 8.06
CA ILE A 42 6.20 11.37 9.37
C ILE A 42 4.89 10.83 9.98
N VAL A 43 3.82 11.63 9.94
CA VAL A 43 2.50 11.20 10.44
C VAL A 43 1.95 10.04 9.59
N GLY A 44 2.13 10.09 8.27
CA GLY A 44 1.75 9.03 7.34
C GLY A 44 2.48 7.72 7.60
N GLU A 45 3.80 7.76 7.81
CA GLU A 45 4.58 6.57 8.15
C GLU A 45 4.18 6.00 9.51
N ALA A 46 4.05 6.83 10.54
CA ALA A 46 3.62 6.37 11.86
C ALA A 46 2.24 5.69 11.81
N ALA A 47 1.28 6.29 11.10
CA ALA A 47 -0.05 5.71 10.89
C ALA A 47 0.01 4.41 10.07
N PHE A 48 0.87 4.34 9.06
CA PHE A 48 1.07 3.15 8.25
C PHE A 48 1.63 1.98 9.08
N TRP A 49 2.69 2.21 9.85
CA TRP A 49 3.27 1.19 10.74
C TRP A 49 2.28 0.72 11.80
N LEU A 50 1.52 1.64 12.40
CA LEU A 50 0.46 1.30 13.35
C LEU A 50 -0.64 0.45 12.69
N SER A 51 -1.01 0.79 11.45
CA SER A 51 -1.99 0.03 10.66
C SER A 51 -1.48 -1.37 10.34
N VAL A 52 -0.22 -1.52 9.94
CA VAL A 52 0.43 -2.81 9.66
C VAL A 52 0.51 -3.66 10.92
N TYR A 53 0.87 -3.06 12.06
CA TYR A 53 0.90 -3.71 13.36
C TYR A 53 -0.48 -4.26 13.75
N PHE A 54 -1.54 -3.46 13.55
CA PHE A 54 -2.92 -3.88 13.83
C PHE A 54 -3.45 -4.95 12.86
N LEU A 55 -2.91 -5.03 11.63
CA LEU A 55 -3.31 -5.98 10.59
C LEU A 55 -2.80 -7.41 10.84
N GLY A 56 -1.60 -7.55 11.44
CA GLY A 56 -1.02 -8.82 11.87
C GLY A 56 -0.68 -9.83 10.76
N ALA A 57 -0.02 -10.94 11.15
CA ALA A 57 0.52 -11.97 10.25
C ALA A 57 -0.55 -12.64 9.36
N GLN A 58 -1.79 -12.75 9.85
CA GLN A 58 -2.91 -13.31 9.12
C GLN A 58 -3.26 -12.46 7.89
N TYR A 59 -3.00 -11.14 7.92
CA TYR A 59 -3.22 -10.26 6.80
C TYR A 59 -2.07 -10.24 5.80
N TRP A 60 -0.81 -10.38 6.24
CA TRP A 60 0.35 -10.56 5.35
C TRP A 60 0.15 -11.74 4.40
N ASN A 61 -0.45 -12.82 4.91
CA ASN A 61 -0.80 -13.98 4.10
C ASN A 61 -1.92 -13.71 3.08
N ASN A 62 -2.87 -12.80 3.39
CA ASN A 62 -3.93 -12.38 2.47
C ASN A 62 -3.43 -11.40 1.41
N ILE A 63 -2.56 -10.43 1.77
CA ILE A 63 -1.86 -9.58 0.79
C ILE A 63 -1.03 -10.44 -0.15
N LYS A 64 -0.20 -11.36 0.37
CA LYS A 64 0.57 -12.29 -0.46
C LYS A 64 -0.36 -13.07 -1.38
N ALA A 65 -1.45 -13.65 -0.87
CA ALA A 65 -2.40 -14.36 -1.70
C ALA A 65 -3.04 -13.47 -2.79
N PHE A 66 -3.34 -12.21 -2.49
CA PHE A 66 -3.91 -11.25 -3.44
C PHE A 66 -2.90 -10.83 -4.51
N PHE A 67 -1.63 -10.59 -4.15
CA PHE A 67 -0.56 -10.21 -5.08
C PHE A 67 -0.04 -11.40 -5.90
N THR A 68 -0.04 -12.61 -5.33
CA THR A 68 0.32 -13.84 -6.04
C THR A 68 -0.76 -14.28 -7.03
N ARG A 69 -2.04 -13.90 -6.83
CA ARG A 69 -3.14 -14.26 -7.75
C ARG A 69 -2.98 -13.74 -9.19
N PRO A 70 -2.69 -12.44 -9.44
CA PRO A 70 -2.41 -11.97 -10.80
C PRO A 70 -1.05 -12.48 -11.30
N PHE A 71 -0.05 -12.61 -10.43
CA PHE A 71 1.28 -13.08 -10.80
C PHE A 71 1.29 -14.55 -11.27
N ARG A 72 0.50 -15.42 -10.64
CA ARG A 72 0.38 -16.84 -11.03
C ARG A 72 -0.36 -17.02 -12.36
N ARG A 73 -1.18 -16.05 -12.78
CA ARG A 73 -1.79 -16.05 -14.12
C ARG A 73 -0.80 -15.64 -15.21
N ALA A 74 0.16 -14.77 -14.89
CA ALA A 74 1.25 -14.41 -15.79
C ALA A 74 2.32 -15.51 -15.93
N LEU A 75 2.46 -16.38 -14.92
CA LEU A 75 3.35 -17.55 -14.92
C LEU A 75 2.65 -18.86 -15.29
N LYS A 76 1.49 -18.78 -15.97
CA LYS A 76 0.94 -19.92 -16.72
C LYS A 76 0.99 -19.67 -18.23
N PRO A 77 2.16 -19.42 -18.85
CA PRO A 77 2.37 -19.89 -20.21
C PRO A 77 2.65 -21.41 -20.14
N GLU A 78 1.70 -22.19 -20.63
CA GLU A 78 1.93 -23.50 -21.27
C GLU A 78 2.94 -24.47 -20.62
N MET A 79 2.43 -25.37 -19.78
CA MET A 79 2.99 -26.72 -19.66
C MET A 79 1.82 -27.69 -19.86
N ASP A 80 1.28 -27.65 -21.07
CA ASP A 80 0.30 -28.61 -21.60
C ASP A 80 0.82 -29.05 -22.96
N CYS A 81 1.95 -29.75 -22.95
CA CYS A 81 2.48 -30.37 -24.16
C CYS A 81 3.40 -31.55 -23.82
N THR A 82 2.98 -32.42 -22.89
CA THR A 82 3.52 -33.79 -22.75
C THR A 82 2.49 -34.69 -22.05
N THR A 83 1.40 -35.00 -22.73
CA THR A 83 0.63 -36.23 -22.49
C THR A 83 0.08 -36.69 -23.82
N GLU A 84 0.98 -37.15 -24.68
CA GLU A 84 0.71 -37.96 -25.88
C GLU A 84 2.07 -38.40 -26.46
N ALA A 85 2.61 -39.49 -25.94
CA ALA A 85 3.59 -40.38 -26.59
C ALA A 85 3.62 -41.72 -25.84
#